data_AF-A0A6F8UXI4-F1
#
_entry.id   AF-A0A6F8UXI4-F1
#
_cell.length_a   1.000
_cell.length_b   1.000
_cell.length_c   1.000
_cell.angle_alpha   90.00
_cell.angle_beta   90.00
_cell.angle_gamma   90.00
#
_symmetry.space_group_name_H-M   'P 1'
#
loop_
_entity.id
_entity.type
_entity.pdbx_description
1 polymer ?
#
loop_
_entity_poly.entity_id
_entity_poly.type
_entity_poly.pdbx_seq_one_letter_code
_entity_poly.pdbx_strand_id
1 'polypeptide(L)'
;MGILVRDPKVDRMVRELAERDGISLQAAIGMAVERELKRREERRRQVDEAFRRVRERFADHPVVDDGMTHKEFFDRESGEL
;
A
#
# COMPACT_ATOMS: atom_id res chain seq x y z
N MET A 1 30.24 -3.52 -1.28
CA MET A 1 29.49 -2.35 -0.79
C MET A 1 28.84 -2.73 0.52
N GLY A 2 28.99 -1.90 1.56
CA GLY A 2 28.47 -2.20 2.91
C GLY A 2 27.53 -1.09 3.38
N ILE A 3 26.47 -1.48 4.09
CA ILE A 3 25.57 -0.54 4.76
C ILE A 3 26.05 -0.40 6.19
N LEU A 4 26.31 0.83 6.62
CA LEU A 4 26.68 1.13 8.01
C LEU A 4 25.45 1.61 8.76
N VAL A 5 25.00 0.84 9.74
CA VAL A 5 23.93 1.24 10.66
C VAL A 5 24.59 1.90 11.88
N ARG A 6 24.41 3.22 12.03
CA ARG A 6 24.97 3.99 13.17
C ARG A 6 23.99 4.15 14.33
N ASP A 7 22.74 3.75 14.14
CA ASP A 7 21.71 3.87 15.15
C ASP A 7 21.80 2.68 16.13
N PRO A 8 22.04 2.90 17.43
CA PRO A 8 22.22 1.83 18.41
C PRO A 8 20.91 1.08 18.72
N LYS A 9 19.74 1.68 18.47
CA LYS A 9 18.46 0.96 18.57
C LYS A 9 18.31 -0.01 17.41
N VAL A 10 18.66 0.40 16.19
CA VAL A 10 18.59 -0.48 15.02
C VAL A 10 19.59 -1.63 15.13
N ASP A 11 20.82 -1.36 15.57
CA ASP A 11 21.81 -2.42 15.81
C ASP A 11 21.30 -3.47 16.80
N ARG A 12 20.69 -3.05 17.92
CA ARG A 12 20.07 -3.98 18.89
C ARG A 12 18.96 -4.83 18.26
N MET A 13 18.06 -4.23 17.49
CA MET A 13 16.96 -4.96 16.84
C MET A 13 17.48 -5.98 15.82
N VAL A 14 18.51 -5.63 15.05
CA VAL A 14 19.12 -6.54 14.07
C VAL A 14 19.81 -7.70 14.77
N ARG A 15 20.54 -7.42 15.86
CA ARG A 15 21.18 -8.47 16.69
C ARG A 15 20.15 -9.42 17.27
N GLU A 16 19.09 -8.88 17.87
CA GLU A 16 18.02 -9.69 18.45
C GLU A 16 17.35 -10.59 17.40
N LEU A 17 17.08 -10.05 16.20
CA LEU A 17 16.52 -10.85 15.10
C LEU A 17 17.49 -11.95 14.65
N ALA A 18 18.77 -11.63 14.53
CA ALA A 18 19.80 -12.57 14.15
C ALA A 18 19.98 -13.70 15.18
N GLU A 19 19.96 -13.37 16.47
CA GLU A 19 20.06 -14.34 17.56
C GLU A 19 18.85 -15.27 17.62
N ARG A 20 17.63 -14.72 17.49
CA ARG A 20 16.39 -15.51 17.50
C ARG A 20 16.31 -16.51 16.35
N ASP A 21 16.77 -16.09 15.16
CA ASP A 21 16.67 -16.90 13.95
C ASP A 21 17.95 -17.72 13.69
N GLY A 22 19.01 -17.54 14.49
CA GLY A 22 20.28 -18.26 14.35
C GLY A 22 21.07 -17.91 13.08
N ILE A 23 20.98 -16.67 12.63
CA ILE A 23 21.53 -16.20 11.34
C ILE A 23 22.53 -15.06 11.51
N SER A 24 23.23 -14.68 10.44
CA SER A 24 24.12 -13.52 10.48
C SER A 24 23.34 -12.19 10.52
N LEU A 25 23.96 -11.12 11.03
CA LEU A 25 23.36 -9.77 11.04
C LEU A 25 22.98 -9.32 9.62
N GLN A 26 23.81 -9.63 8.63
CA GLN A 26 23.52 -9.32 7.24
C GLN A 26 22.30 -10.09 6.73
N ALA A 27 22.16 -11.37 7.07
CA ALA A 27 21.00 -12.17 6.70
C ALA A 27 19.73 -11.65 7.39
N ALA A 28 19.81 -11.26 8.67
CA ALA A 28 18.69 -10.66 9.41
C ALA A 28 18.22 -9.35 8.75
N ILE A 29 19.15 -8.47 8.36
CA ILE A 29 18.83 -7.23 7.62
C ILE A 29 18.16 -7.57 6.29
N GLY A 30 18.77 -8.47 5.50
CA GLY A 30 18.25 -8.86 4.19
C GLY A 30 16.83 -9.40 4.29
N MET A 31 16.58 -10.30 5.24
CA MET A 31 15.27 -10.90 5.47
C MET A 31 14.23 -9.87 5.92
N ALA A 32 14.59 -8.95 6.82
CA ALA A 32 13.68 -7.90 7.27
C ALA A 32 13.27 -6.97 6.11
N VAL A 33 14.23 -6.58 5.26
CA VAL A 33 13.98 -5.74 4.08
C VAL A 33 13.11 -6.48 3.07
N GLU A 34 13.41 -7.75 2.76
CA GLU A 34 12.65 -8.56 1.82
C GLU A 34 11.19 -8.71 2.26
N ARG A 35 10.94 -9.00 3.54
CA ARG A 35 9.59 -9.13 4.10
C ARG A 35 8.78 -7.83 3.93
N GLU A 36 9.38 -6.68 4.20
CA GLU A 36 8.70 -5.39 4.07
C GLU A 36 8.42 -5.04 2.60
N LEU A 37 9.37 -5.31 1.69
CA LEU A 37 9.16 -5.10 0.26
C LEU A 37 8.03 -5.98 -0.27
N LYS A 38 8.03 -7.27 0.09
CA LYS A 38 6.97 -8.22 -0.28
C LYS A 38 5.60 -7.76 0.21
N ARG A 39 5.50 -7.31 1.47
CA ARG A 39 4.26 -6.80 2.05
C ARG A 39 3.71 -5.59 1.30
N ARG A 40 4.59 -4.67 0.88
CA ARG A 40 4.20 -3.49 0.09
C ARG A 40 3.74 -3.86 -1.31
N GLU A 41 4.44 -4.80 -1.94
CA GLU A 41 4.05 -5.30 -3.25
C GLU A 41 2.70 -6.01 -3.21
N GLU A 42 2.46 -6.87 -2.23
CA GLU A 42 1.17 -7.54 -2.03
C GLU A 42 0.03 -6.54 -1.85
N ARG A 43 0.25 -5.49 -1.03
CA ARG A 43 -0.73 -4.41 -0.86
C ARG A 43 -1.02 -3.68 -2.18
N ARG A 44 0.02 -3.37 -2.96
CA ARG A 44 -0.14 -2.73 -4.27
C ARG A 44 -0.97 -3.60 -5.20
N ARG A 45 -0.65 -4.90 -5.29
CA ARG A 45 -1.40 -5.87 -6.12
C ARG A 45 -2.88 -5.95 -5.71
N GLN A 46 -3.17 -5.96 -4.41
CA GLN A 46 -4.56 -5.98 -3.93
C GLN A 46 -5.34 -4.73 -4.35
N VAL A 47 -4.73 -3.55 -4.26
CA VAL A 47 -5.34 -2.29 -4.69
C VAL A 47 -5.56 -2.30 -6.20
N ASP A 48 -4.55 -2.69 -6.98
CA ASP A 48 -4.65 -2.76 -8.44
C ASP A 48 -5.74 -3.75 -8.88
N GLU A 49 -5.84 -4.90 -8.21
CA GLU A 49 -6.89 -5.87 -8.47
C GLU A 49 -8.28 -5.34 -8.13
N ALA A 50 -8.43 -4.64 -7.00
CA ALA A 50 -9.68 -4.00 -6.63
C ALA A 50 -10.10 -2.95 -7.67
N PHE A 51 -9.17 -2.09 -8.11
CA PHE A 51 -9.42 -1.12 -9.18
C PHE A 51 -9.77 -1.79 -10.50
N ARG A 52 -9.09 -2.89 -10.86
CA ARG A 52 -9.40 -3.65 -12.08
C ARG A 52 -10.82 -4.20 -12.03
N ARG A 53 -11.24 -4.83 -10.93
CA ARG A 53 -12.59 -5.37 -10.76
C ARG A 53 -13.67 -4.28 -10.85
N VAL A 54 -13.41 -3.10 -10.27
CA VAL A 54 -14.32 -1.95 -10.40
C VAL A 54 -14.38 -1.50 -11.85
N ARG A 55 -13.23 -1.30 -12.51
CA ARG A 55 -13.20 -0.90 -13.93
C ARG A 55 -13.92 -1.89 -14.84
N GLU A 56 -13.72 -3.19 -14.66
CA GLU A 56 -14.42 -4.24 -15.43
C GLU A 56 -15.94 -4.19 -15.19
N ARG A 57 -16.37 -4.04 -13.93
CA ARG A 57 -17.80 -3.99 -13.59
C ARG A 57 -18.51 -2.77 -14.16
N PHE A 58 -17.81 -1.64 -14.26
CA PHE A 58 -18.37 -0.38 -14.74
C PHE A 58 -17.93 -0.05 -16.18
N ALA A 59 -17.25 -0.95 -16.87
CA ALA A 59 -16.79 -0.74 -18.25
C ALA A 59 -17.95 -0.54 -19.22
N ASP A 60 -19.06 -1.26 -18.99
CA ASP A 60 -20.27 -1.20 -19.82
C ASP A 60 -21.27 -0.14 -19.34
N HIS A 61 -20.95 0.62 -18.28
CA HIS A 61 -21.78 1.73 -17.84
C HIS A 61 -21.36 3.02 -18.53
N PRO A 62 -22.27 3.71 -19.24
CA PRO A 62 -21.96 5.02 -19.79
C PRO A 62 -21.64 5.98 -18.64
N VAL A 63 -20.55 6.74 -18.78
CA VAL A 63 -20.28 7.86 -17.89
C VAL A 63 -21.36 8.91 -18.18
N VAL A 64 -22.33 9.00 -17.26
CA VAL A 64 -23.34 10.06 -17.30
C VAL A 64 -22.71 11.27 -16.62
N ASP A 65 -22.22 12.19 -17.44
CA ASP A 65 -21.87 13.55 -17.02
C ASP A 65 -23.06 14.43 -17.40
N ASP A 66 -23.88 14.77 -16.40
CA ASP A 66 -25.05 15.63 -16.55
C ASP A 66 -24.68 17.13 -16.60
N GLY A 67 -23.38 17.46 -16.59
CA GLY A 67 -22.87 18.82 -16.63
C GLY A 67 -23.15 19.62 -15.34
N MET A 68 -23.65 18.95 -14.30
CA MET A 68 -23.96 19.55 -13.01
C MET A 68 -22.73 19.44 -12.09
N THR A 69 -22.45 20.51 -11.36
CA THR A 69 -21.52 20.43 -10.23
C THR A 69 -22.12 19.57 -9.12
N HIS A 70 -21.27 18.98 -8.26
CA HIS A 70 -21.74 18.19 -7.12
C HIS A 70 -22.80 18.91 -6.28
N LYS A 71 -22.72 20.24 -6.14
CA LYS A 71 -23.71 21.04 -5.42
C LYS A 71 -25.07 21.03 -6.12
N GLU A 72 -25.09 21.31 -7.42
CA GLU A 72 -26.33 21.36 -8.21
C GLU A 72 -27.04 20.00 -8.24
N PHE A 73 -26.28 18.90 -8.25
CA PHE A 73 -26.84 17.55 -8.11
C PHE A 73 -27.53 17.35 -6.75
N PHE A 74 -26.88 17.72 -5.65
CA PHE A 74 -27.46 17.56 -4.31
C PHE A 74 -28.64 18.48 -4.06
N ASP A 75 -28.59 19.73 -4.52
CA ASP A 75 -29.70 20.70 -4.39
C ASP A 75 -30.97 20.19 -5.13
N ARG A 76 -30.79 19.51 -6.28
CA ARG A 76 -31.88 18.85 -7.01
C ARG A 76 -32.46 17.65 -6.26
N GLU A 77 -31.61 16.74 -5.77
CA GLU A 77 -32.05 15.50 -5.11
C GLU A 77 -32.57 15.73 -3.69
N SER A 78 -32.16 16.80 -3.00
CA SER A 78 -32.67 17.20 -1.68
C SER A 78 -34.00 17.95 -1.75
N GLY A 79 -34.41 18.39 -2.95
CA GLY A 79 -35.63 19.18 -3.17
C GLY A 79 -35.48 20.65 -2.78
N GLU A 80 -34.27 21.20 -2.82
CA GLU A 80 -33.99 22.63 -2.56
C GLU A 80 -34.15 23.52 -3.81
N LEU A 81 -35.00 23.12 -4.77
CA LEU A 81 -35.37 23.92 -5.95
C LEU A 81 -36.67 24.70 -5.74
#